data_AF-A0A494XGH5-F1
#
_entry.id   AF-A0A494XGH5-F1
#
_cell.length_a   1.000
_cell.length_b   1.000
_cell.length_c   1.000
_cell.angle_alpha   90.00
_cell.angle_beta   90.00
_cell.angle_gamma   90.00
#
_symmetry.space_group_name_H-M   'P 1'
#
loop_
_entity.id
_entity.type
_entity.pdbx_description
1 polymer ?
#
loop_
_entity_poly.entity_id
_entity_poly.type
_entity_poly.pdbx_seq_one_letter_code
_entity_poly.pdbx_strand_id
1 'polypeptide(L)'
;MATRVTSHKTDAPDPQSSADTAVSFALVGGQSLETQLSGWAKQAGWAITWNTPDDWVVPHDYAYGTDFQSAVEKVFTQMAEDGADVRADIWKGNHSVVVDKAGVME
;
A
#
# COMPACT_ATOMS: atom_id res chain seq x y z
N MET A 1 -22.02 -47.13 -13.49
CA MET A 1 -22.69 -45.87 -13.09
C MET A 1 -21.87 -45.27 -11.95
N ALA A 2 -21.62 -43.95 -12.01
CA ALA A 2 -21.01 -43.07 -10.99
C ALA A 2 -19.50 -43.31 -10.73
N THR A 3 -18.59 -42.32 -10.66
CA THR A 3 -18.71 -40.88 -10.36
C THR A 3 -17.51 -40.13 -10.95
N ARG A 4 -17.75 -38.97 -11.58
CA ARG A 4 -16.72 -38.00 -12.00
C ARG A 4 -16.18 -37.30 -10.76
N VAL A 5 -14.89 -37.40 -10.48
CA VAL A 5 -14.22 -36.57 -9.46
C VAL A 5 -14.03 -35.16 -10.00
N THR A 6 -14.71 -34.22 -9.36
CA THR A 6 -14.63 -32.78 -9.59
C THR A 6 -13.56 -32.18 -8.68
N SER A 7 -12.66 -31.40 -9.28
CA SER A 7 -11.96 -30.22 -8.77
C SER A 7 -11.36 -30.20 -7.36
N HIS A 8 -10.03 -30.19 -7.29
CA HIS A 8 -9.27 -29.17 -6.54
C HIS A 8 -7.91 -29.01 -7.21
N LYS A 9 -7.72 -27.92 -7.95
CA LYS A 9 -6.40 -27.39 -8.24
C LYS A 9 -5.91 -26.76 -6.94
N THR A 10 -5.35 -27.58 -6.05
CA THR A 10 -4.59 -27.09 -4.90
C THR A 10 -3.20 -26.78 -5.40
N ASP A 11 -3.05 -25.57 -5.94
CA ASP A 11 -1.81 -24.82 -5.86
C ASP A 11 -2.17 -23.54 -5.11
N ALA A 12 -2.27 -23.68 -3.79
CA ALA A 12 -2.15 -22.54 -2.91
C ALA A 12 -0.66 -22.22 -2.88
N PRO A 13 -0.21 -21.01 -3.25
CA PRO A 13 1.05 -20.55 -2.71
C PRO A 13 0.84 -20.36 -1.21
N ASP A 14 1.40 -21.30 -0.42
CA ASP A 14 1.68 -21.17 1.01
C ASP A 14 2.45 -19.84 1.26
N PRO A 15 2.35 -19.26 2.47
CA PRO A 15 2.61 -17.85 2.73
C PRO A 15 4.07 -17.49 2.47
N GLN A 16 4.26 -16.34 1.83
CA GLN A 16 5.52 -15.63 1.60
C GLN A 16 6.53 -15.83 2.75
N SER A 17 7.39 -16.84 2.60
CA SER A 17 8.66 -16.91 3.33
C SER A 17 9.76 -16.45 2.39
N SER A 18 10.66 -15.63 2.93
CA SER A 18 11.97 -15.25 2.39
C SER A 18 12.01 -13.99 1.52
N ALA A 19 12.08 -12.83 2.19
CA ALA A 19 12.96 -11.74 1.78
C ALA A 19 13.09 -10.73 2.93
N ASP A 20 13.88 -11.10 3.93
CA ASP A 20 14.65 -10.22 4.84
C ASP A 20 15.65 -9.29 4.10
N THR A 21 15.41 -9.03 2.81
CA THR A 21 16.20 -8.15 1.96
C THR A 21 15.81 -6.71 2.25
N ALA A 22 16.53 -6.07 3.18
CA ALA A 22 16.53 -4.62 3.42
C ALA A 22 15.20 -3.92 3.04
N VAL A 23 14.22 -4.01 3.95
CA VAL A 23 12.88 -3.42 3.84
C VAL A 23 13.01 -1.99 3.32
N SER A 24 12.83 -1.81 2.02
CA SER A 24 12.88 -0.52 1.35
C SER A 24 11.49 -0.24 0.78
N PHE A 25 10.95 0.90 1.15
CA PHE A 25 9.66 1.41 0.75
C PHE A 25 9.88 2.24 -0.51
N ALA A 26 9.50 1.65 -1.65
CA ALA A 26 9.61 2.26 -2.96
C ALA A 26 8.32 2.02 -3.74
N LEU A 27 7.76 3.09 -4.33
CA LEU A 27 6.61 3.02 -5.20
C LEU A 27 7.07 2.68 -6.61
N VAL A 28 6.24 1.91 -7.29
CA VAL A 28 6.39 1.50 -8.68
C VAL A 28 5.35 2.26 -9.50
N GLY A 29 5.83 2.95 -10.54
CA GLY A 29 4.98 3.65 -11.48
C GLY A 29 4.05 2.67 -12.23
N GLY A 30 2.83 3.11 -12.51
CA GLY A 30 1.81 2.30 -13.20
C GLY A 30 1.07 1.30 -12.29
N GLN A 31 1.33 1.28 -10.99
CA GLN A 31 0.61 0.46 -10.02
C GLN A 31 -0.27 1.30 -9.09
N SER A 32 -1.36 0.70 -8.60
CA SER A 32 -2.26 1.33 -7.62
C SER A 32 -1.50 1.60 -6.31
N LEU A 33 -1.58 2.84 -5.86
CA LEU A 33 -0.96 3.32 -4.64
C LEU A 33 -1.50 2.60 -3.41
N GLU A 34 -2.81 2.35 -3.36
CA GLU A 34 -3.46 1.62 -2.26
C GLU A 34 -2.83 0.24 -2.11
N THR A 35 -2.71 -0.50 -3.22
CA THR A 35 -2.16 -1.85 -3.23
C THR A 35 -0.72 -1.88 -2.70
N GLN A 36 0.09 -0.91 -3.12
CA GLN A 36 1.49 -0.81 -2.72
C GLN A 36 1.64 -0.44 -1.25
N LEU A 37 0.92 0.60 -0.79
CA LEU A 37 0.95 1.03 0.61
C LEU A 37 0.37 -0.03 1.55
N SER A 38 -0.63 -0.80 1.12
CA SER A 38 -1.15 -1.95 1.86
C SER A 38 -0.10 -3.05 2.02
N GLY A 39 0.70 -3.30 0.98
CA GLY A 39 1.86 -4.18 1.06
C GLY A 39 2.90 -3.67 2.07
N TRP A 40 3.24 -2.39 2.02
CA TRP A 40 4.19 -1.76 2.94
C TRP A 40 3.72 -1.80 4.39
N ALA A 41 2.44 -1.52 4.62
CA ALA A 41 1.84 -1.54 5.95
C ALA A 41 1.92 -2.95 6.54
N LYS A 42 1.55 -3.99 5.78
CA LYS A 42 1.71 -5.39 6.20
C LYS A 42 3.15 -5.75 6.52
N GLN A 43 4.10 -5.30 5.71
CA GLN A 43 5.53 -5.52 5.93
C GLN A 43 6.05 -4.83 7.20
N ALA A 44 5.57 -3.62 7.48
CA ALA A 44 5.96 -2.83 8.65
C ALA A 44 5.18 -3.18 9.93
N GLY A 45 4.12 -4.00 9.84
CA GLY A 45 3.21 -4.28 10.95
C GLY A 45 2.23 -3.13 11.24
N TRP A 46 1.96 -2.27 10.25
CA TRP A 46 1.00 -1.18 10.31
C TRP A 46 -0.33 -1.57 9.66
N ALA A 47 -1.41 -0.93 10.09
CA ALA A 47 -2.72 -1.03 9.46
C ALA A 47 -2.95 0.19 8.56
N ILE A 48 -3.23 -0.01 7.27
CA ILE A 48 -3.67 1.07 6.39
C ILE A 48 -5.16 0.95 6.11
N THR A 49 -5.86 2.07 6.22
CA THR A 49 -7.29 2.19 5.88
C THR A 49 -7.41 3.17 4.74
N TRP A 50 -7.94 2.71 3.61
CA TRP A 50 -8.22 3.54 2.45
C TRP A 50 -9.67 4.04 2.54
N ASN A 51 -9.85 5.35 2.66
CA ASN A 51 -11.15 5.98 2.82
C ASN A 51 -11.50 6.91 1.63
N THR A 52 -10.83 6.73 0.49
CA THR A 52 -11.15 7.40 -0.77
C THR A 52 -11.55 6.39 -1.83
N PRO A 53 -12.58 6.66 -2.65
CA PRO A 53 -12.94 5.78 -3.78
C PRO A 53 -11.98 5.92 -4.97
N ASP A 54 -11.04 6.87 -4.93
CA ASP A 54 -10.08 7.11 -6.01
C ASP A 54 -8.95 6.04 -6.01
N ASP A 55 -8.81 5.33 -7.13
CA ASP A 55 -7.68 4.43 -7.39
C ASP A 55 -6.51 5.25 -7.97
N TRP A 56 -5.69 5.78 -7.08
CA TRP A 56 -4.52 6.57 -7.45
C TRP A 56 -3.44 5.66 -8.04
N VAL A 57 -3.05 5.93 -9.29
CA VAL A 57 -1.95 5.24 -9.95
C VAL A 57 -0.69 6.09 -9.84
N VAL A 58 0.39 5.49 -9.36
CA VAL A 58 1.67 6.20 -9.22
C VAL A 58 2.23 6.53 -10.61
N PRO A 59 2.62 7.78 -10.91
CA PRO A 59 3.06 8.17 -12.26
C PRO A 59 4.47 7.67 -12.61
N HIS A 60 5.36 7.52 -11.63
CA HIS A 60 6.74 7.06 -11.81
C HIS A 60 7.20 6.17 -10.67
N ASP A 61 8.33 5.50 -10.83
CA ASP A 61 9.01 4.85 -9.70
C ASP A 61 9.62 5.88 -8.75
N TYR A 62 9.44 5.66 -7.45
CA TYR A 62 9.96 6.54 -6.38
C TYR A 62 10.53 5.70 -5.25
N ALA A 63 11.73 6.03 -4.78
CA ALA A 63 12.34 5.36 -3.63
C ALA A 63 12.33 6.29 -2.41
N TYR A 64 11.75 5.84 -1.30
CA TYR A 64 11.56 6.66 -0.11
C TYR A 64 12.45 6.27 1.09
N GLY A 65 13.10 5.11 1.03
CA GLY A 65 14.04 4.62 2.05
C GLY A 65 13.51 3.40 2.79
N THR A 66 13.98 3.15 4.02
CA THR A 66 13.65 1.94 4.79
C THR A 66 12.74 2.19 6.00
N ASP A 67 12.33 3.44 6.23
CA ASP A 67 11.42 3.81 7.31
C ASP A 67 10.01 4.01 6.77
N PHE A 68 9.05 3.24 7.28
CA PHE A 68 7.68 3.24 6.78
C PHE A 68 7.02 4.61 6.97
N GLN A 69 7.14 5.17 8.18
CA GLN A 69 6.47 6.42 8.53
C GLN A 69 6.97 7.58 7.66
N SER A 70 8.29 7.70 7.54
CA SER A 70 8.94 8.71 6.71
C SER A 70 8.64 8.49 5.23
N ALA A 71 8.56 7.23 4.79
CA ALA A 71 8.23 6.91 3.41
C ALA A 71 6.80 7.31 3.06
N VAL A 72 5.83 6.92 3.88
CA VAL A 72 4.42 7.32 3.77
C VAL A 72 4.32 8.85 3.75
N GLU A 73 4.92 9.55 4.71
CA GLU A 73 4.88 11.03 4.77
C GLU A 73 5.42 11.68 3.48
N LYS A 74 6.55 11.18 2.96
CA LYS A 74 7.12 11.67 1.69
C LYS A 74 6.25 11.34 0.49
N VAL A 75 5.61 10.17 0.45
CA VAL A 75 4.67 9.78 -0.61
C VAL A 75 3.53 10.79 -0.70
N PHE A 76 2.87 11.11 0.41
CA PHE A 76 1.76 12.06 0.41
C PHE A 76 2.21 13.50 0.19
N THR A 77 3.40 13.87 0.66
CA THR A 77 4.02 15.18 0.35
C THR A 77 4.26 15.32 -1.15
N GLN A 78 4.90 14.34 -1.77
CA GLN A 78 5.20 14.31 -3.20
C GLN A 78 3.92 14.33 -4.05
N MET A 79 2.88 13.62 -3.61
CA MET A 79 1.58 13.62 -4.29
C MET A 79 0.89 14.99 -4.19
N ALA A 80 0.91 15.62 -3.01
CA ALA A 80 0.39 16.97 -2.85
C ALA A 80 1.16 17.98 -3.74
N GLU A 81 2.48 17.81 -3.90
CA GLU A 81 3.30 18.60 -4.82
C GLU A 81 2.96 18.34 -6.30
N ASP A 82 2.58 17.12 -6.66
CA ASP A 82 2.09 16.74 -7.99
C ASP A 82 0.65 17.23 -8.25
N GLY A 83 -0.02 17.79 -7.23
CA GLY A 83 -1.39 18.28 -7.30
C GLY A 83 -2.46 17.21 -7.02
N ALA A 84 -2.06 16.06 -6.47
CA ALA A 84 -2.98 15.03 -6.03
C ALA A 84 -3.74 15.47 -4.78
N ASP A 85 -5.06 15.33 -4.82
CA ASP A 85 -5.98 15.67 -3.74
C ASP A 85 -6.06 14.49 -2.74
N VAL A 86 -4.95 14.15 -2.10
CA VAL A 86 -4.86 13.01 -1.16
C VAL A 86 -4.05 13.37 0.08
N ARG A 87 -4.53 12.92 1.24
CA ARG A 87 -3.90 13.15 2.55
C ARG A 87 -3.83 11.84 3.31
N ALA A 88 -2.76 11.67 4.09
CA ALA A 88 -2.68 10.58 5.05
C ALA A 88 -2.56 11.10 6.48
N ASP A 89 -3.38 10.54 7.35
CA ASP A 89 -3.29 10.68 8.79
C ASP A 89 -2.54 9.47 9.38
N ILE A 90 -1.35 9.74 9.91
CA ILE A 90 -0.47 8.72 10.50
C ILE A 90 -0.64 8.71 12.01
N TRP A 91 -1.28 7.66 12.52
CA TRP A 91 -1.55 7.43 13.93
C TRP A 91 -0.48 6.54 14.56
N LYS A 92 0.56 7.17 15.12
CA LYS A 92 1.69 6.45 15.74
C LYS A 92 1.29 5.59 16.95
N GLY A 93 0.27 6.00 17.71
CA GLY A 93 -0.17 5.25 18.89
C GLY A 93 -0.81 3.89 18.57
N ASN A 94 -1.43 3.75 17.40
CA ASN A 94 -2.12 2.52 16.98
C ASN A 94 -1.49 1.89 15.72
N HIS A 95 -0.31 2.38 15.31
CA HIS A 95 0.36 2.03 14.05
C HIS A 95 -0.61 1.96 12.88
N SER A 96 -1.45 2.99 12.74
CA SER A 96 -2.48 3.04 11.71
C SER A 96 -2.27 4.23 10.81
N VAL A 97 -2.44 4.03 9.51
CA VAL A 97 -2.46 5.09 8.51
C VAL A 97 -3.87 5.12 7.93
N VAL A 98 -4.52 6.27 7.99
CA VAL A 98 -5.80 6.49 7.31
C VAL A 98 -5.49 7.38 6.12
N VAL A 99 -5.91 6.95 4.93
CA VAL A 99 -5.74 7.71 3.70
C VAL A 99 -7.10 8.23 3.27
N ASP A 100 -7.20 9.54 3.19
CA ASP A 100 -8.40 10.26 2.84
C ASP A 100 -8.15 11.10 1.60
N LYS A 101 -9.22 11.40 0.86
CA LYS A 101 -9.16 12.45 -0.14
C LYS A 101 -8.83 13.77 0.57
N ALA A 102 -7.85 14.53 0.06
CA ALA A 102 -7.49 15.82 0.64
C ALA A 102 -8.55 16.87 0.27
N GLY A 103 -9.76 16.69 0.77
CA GLY A 103 -10.86 17.61 0.53
C GLY A 103 -10.46 19.03 0.90
N VAL A 104 -10.53 19.89 -0.11
CA VAL A 104 -10.56 21.35 -0.07
C VAL A 104 -10.76 21.90 1.34
N MET A 105 -9.76 22.62 1.85
CA MET A 105 -10.04 23.61 2.89
C MET A 105 -11.06 24.59 2.29
N GLU A 106 -12.33 24.45 2.68
CA GLU A 106 -13.31 25.53 2.49
C GLU A 106 -12.94 26.73 3.35
#